data_AF-A0A0B8P1L6-F1
#
_entry.id   AF-A0A0B8P1L6-F1
#
_cell.length_a   1.000
_cell.length_b   1.000
_cell.length_c   1.000
_cell.angle_alpha   90.00
_cell.angle_beta   90.00
_cell.angle_gamma   90.00
#
_symmetry.space_group_name_H-M   'P 1'
#
loop_
_entity.id
_entity.type
_entity.pdbx_description
1 polymer ?
#
loop_
_entity_poly.entity_id
_entity_poly.type
_entity_poly.pdbx_seq_one_letter_code
_entity_poly.pdbx_strand_id
1 'polypeptide(L)'
;MYRQTLDPKYTTTIRADVADMSLRLDKLYHQMHNKAELDGYVEDRLASYKKGKDERSVRRFEATQKHPEYFYIALDLLHHMARLDDYGLKHQHDAYFRKLLRGYDFKALFSNKTMTEAWAAQLANQAYWLKQIGEGDYTDLFVETLKKTYPDRKDYLLSQQQFGNKLYGMTHVIIADSGYYQHNVKESDHPWIYTYFRDNIDDILAYAKEDIIAEIGLSFKLAGFMISPH
;
A
#
# COMPACT_ATOMS: atom_id res chain seq x y z
N MET A 1 16.99 -5.34 3.47
CA MET A 1 18.11 -6.07 4.10
C MET A 1 19.43 -5.32 4.07
N TYR A 2 20.06 -4.90 2.96
CA TYR A 2 21.36 -4.17 3.07
C TYR A 2 21.32 -2.88 3.91
N ARG A 3 20.27 -2.05 3.80
CA ARG A 3 20.12 -0.88 4.68
C ARG A 3 19.94 -1.24 6.17
N GLN A 4 19.51 -2.47 6.45
CA GLN A 4 19.29 -3.00 7.79
C GLN A 4 20.49 -3.82 8.31
N THR A 5 21.30 -4.43 7.42
CA THR A 5 22.34 -5.40 7.79
C THR A 5 23.75 -5.01 7.30
N LEU A 6 23.85 -4.05 6.38
CA LEU A 6 25.06 -3.65 5.65
C LEU A 6 25.81 -4.81 4.98
N ASP A 7 25.16 -5.97 4.82
CA ASP A 7 25.79 -7.20 4.36
C ASP A 7 26.02 -7.14 2.83
N PRO A 8 27.30 -7.13 2.38
CA PRO A 8 27.64 -6.96 0.96
C PRO A 8 27.00 -7.97 0.02
N LYS A 9 26.55 -9.14 0.50
CA LYS A 9 25.88 -10.15 -0.33
C LYS A 9 24.58 -9.65 -0.96
N TYR A 10 23.96 -8.61 -0.39
CA TYR A 10 22.75 -7.99 -0.92
C TYR A 10 23.02 -6.89 -1.97
N THR A 11 24.29 -6.52 -2.23
CA THR A 11 24.64 -5.41 -3.14
C THR A 11 24.12 -5.64 -4.55
N THR A 12 24.24 -6.85 -5.09
CA THR A 12 23.74 -7.20 -6.42
C THR A 12 22.22 -7.04 -6.52
N THR A 13 21.50 -7.49 -5.49
CA THR A 13 20.03 -7.37 -5.42
C THR A 13 19.59 -5.91 -5.36
N ILE A 14 20.27 -5.06 -4.58
CA ILE A 14 19.95 -3.62 -4.54
C ILE A 14 20.19 -2.97 -5.89
N ARG A 15 21.34 -3.25 -6.53
CA ARG A 15 21.65 -2.66 -7.83
C ARG A 15 20.61 -3.03 -8.89
N ALA A 16 20.16 -4.29 -8.87
CA ALA A 16 19.09 -4.75 -9.74
C ALA A 16 17.76 -4.03 -9.44
N ASP A 17 17.39 -3.88 -8.16
CA ASP A 17 16.17 -3.19 -7.75
C ASP A 17 16.19 -1.71 -8.15
N VAL A 18 17.28 -0.99 -7.88
CA VAL A 18 17.46 0.42 -8.28
C VAL A 18 17.37 0.57 -9.80
N ALA A 19 18.00 -0.33 -10.56
CA ALA A 19 17.94 -0.33 -12.01
C ALA A 19 16.51 -0.57 -12.53
N ASP A 20 15.79 -1.55 -11.96
CA ASP A 20 14.39 -1.83 -12.31
C ASP A 20 13.49 -0.62 -12.01
N MET A 21 13.61 0.00 -10.84
CA MET A 21 12.82 1.20 -10.49
C MET A 21 13.10 2.36 -11.46
N SER A 22 14.35 2.54 -11.85
CA SER A 22 14.75 3.61 -12.79
C SER A 22 14.18 3.35 -14.18
N LEU A 23 14.30 2.12 -14.70
CA LEU A 23 13.73 1.73 -16.00
C LEU A 23 12.20 1.87 -16.03
N ARG A 24 11.52 1.55 -14.93
CA ARG A 24 10.07 1.73 -14.82
C ARG A 24 9.67 3.20 -14.83
N LEU A 25 10.42 4.06 -14.15
CA LEU A 25 10.18 5.50 -14.15
C LEU A 25 10.47 6.12 -15.53
N ASP A 26 11.53 5.71 -16.21
CA ASP A 26 11.80 6.13 -17.60
C ASP A 26 10.65 5.71 -18.53
N LYS A 27 10.21 4.45 -18.46
CA LYS A 27 9.05 3.97 -19.23
C LYS A 27 7.80 4.79 -18.95
N LEU A 28 7.51 5.03 -17.67
CA LEU A 28 6.32 5.78 -17.27
C LEU A 28 6.40 7.25 -17.73
N TYR A 29 7.58 7.86 -17.68
CA TYR A 29 7.83 9.18 -18.22
C TYR A 29 7.51 9.23 -19.72
N HIS A 30 7.99 8.27 -20.52
CA HIS A 30 7.67 8.20 -21.95
C HIS A 30 6.18 8.02 -22.21
N GLN A 31 5.53 7.10 -21.49
CA GLN A 31 4.09 6.86 -21.62
C GLN A 31 3.27 8.12 -21.28
N MET A 32 3.61 8.85 -20.22
CA MET A 32 2.93 10.09 -19.84
C MET A 32 3.07 11.22 -20.87
N HIS A 33 4.08 11.16 -21.74
CA HIS A 33 4.26 12.09 -22.86
C HIS A 33 3.66 11.58 -24.18
N ASN A 34 3.15 10.34 -24.20
CA ASN A 34 2.48 9.76 -25.36
C ASN A 34 1.08 9.26 -24.96
N LYS A 35 0.06 10.07 -25.27
CA LYS A 35 -1.34 9.77 -24.91
C LYS A 35 -1.79 8.38 -25.37
N ALA A 36 -1.41 7.93 -26.56
CA ALA A 36 -1.83 6.62 -27.07
C ALA A 36 -1.22 5.46 -26.25
N GLU A 37 0.03 5.59 -25.83
CA GLU A 37 0.67 4.59 -24.97
C GLU A 37 0.08 4.59 -23.55
N LEU A 38 -0.24 5.76 -23.01
CA LEU A 38 -0.87 5.87 -21.69
C LEU A 38 -2.29 5.29 -21.69
N ASP A 39 -3.08 5.60 -22.72
CA ASP A 39 -4.44 5.08 -22.89
C ASP A 39 -4.39 3.55 -23.04
N GLY A 40 -3.48 3.00 -23.87
CA GLY A 40 -3.28 1.56 -24.00
C GLY A 40 -2.86 0.87 -22.70
N TYR A 41 -1.97 1.48 -21.92
CA TYR A 41 -1.60 0.98 -20.59
C TYR A 41 -2.80 0.91 -19.64
N VAL A 42 -3.65 1.94 -19.62
CA VAL A 42 -4.87 1.96 -18.79
C VAL A 42 -5.85 0.86 -19.23
N GLU A 43 -6.07 0.72 -20.55
CA GLU A 43 -6.95 -0.30 -21.10
C GLU A 43 -6.50 -1.71 -20.73
N ASP A 44 -5.20 -1.99 -20.85
CA ASP A 44 -4.61 -3.28 -20.46
C ASP A 44 -4.80 -3.58 -18.96
N ARG A 45 -4.58 -2.58 -18.09
CA ARG A 45 -4.78 -2.72 -16.64
C ARG A 45 -6.25 -3.02 -16.32
N LEU A 46 -7.18 -2.29 -16.92
CA LEU A 46 -8.62 -2.53 -16.72
C LEU A 46 -9.05 -3.90 -17.26
N ALA A 47 -8.56 -4.29 -18.44
CA ALA A 47 -8.83 -5.58 -19.04
C ALA A 47 -8.33 -6.75 -18.17
N SER A 48 -7.20 -6.57 -17.47
CA SER A 48 -6.67 -7.59 -16.55
C SER A 48 -7.65 -7.91 -15.41
N TYR A 49 -8.33 -6.89 -14.86
CA TYR A 49 -9.34 -7.10 -13.82
C TYR A 49 -10.66 -7.64 -14.37
N LYS A 50 -11.08 -7.25 -15.59
CA LYS A 50 -12.28 -7.82 -16.24
C LYS A 50 -12.17 -9.33 -16.45
N LYS A 51 -10.95 -9.86 -16.63
CA LYS A 51 -10.71 -11.31 -16.77
C LYS A 51 -10.88 -12.06 -15.44
N GLY A 52 -10.63 -11.39 -14.32
CA GLY A 52 -10.81 -11.95 -12.99
C GLY A 52 -12.29 -12.01 -12.60
N LYS A 53 -12.72 -13.16 -12.11
CA LYS A 53 -14.11 -13.38 -11.65
C LYS A 53 -14.25 -13.33 -10.12
N ASP A 54 -13.13 -13.21 -9.41
CA ASP A 54 -13.14 -13.12 -7.97
C ASP A 54 -13.55 -11.71 -7.51
N GLU A 55 -14.05 -11.62 -6.28
CA GLU A 55 -14.56 -10.38 -5.69
C GLU A 55 -13.53 -9.22 -5.74
N ARG A 56 -12.23 -9.51 -5.65
CA ARG A 56 -11.19 -8.49 -5.58
C ARG A 56 -10.99 -7.88 -6.96
N SER A 57 -10.95 -8.72 -7.99
CA SER A 57 -10.85 -8.26 -9.38
C SER A 57 -12.05 -7.39 -9.76
N VAL A 58 -13.27 -7.79 -9.38
CA VAL A 58 -14.49 -7.01 -9.63
C VAL A 58 -14.44 -5.65 -8.93
N ARG A 59 -14.15 -5.61 -7.62
CA ARG A 59 -14.06 -4.35 -6.87
C ARG A 59 -12.97 -3.43 -7.38
N ARG A 60 -11.80 -3.98 -7.74
CA ARG A 60 -10.71 -3.20 -8.32
C ARG A 60 -11.11 -2.60 -9.65
N PHE A 61 -11.72 -3.38 -10.53
CA PHE A 61 -12.26 -2.86 -11.79
C PHE A 61 -13.27 -1.73 -11.55
N GLU A 62 -14.25 -1.94 -10.67
CA GLU A 62 -15.29 -0.96 -10.36
C GLU A 62 -14.73 0.35 -9.78
N ALA A 63 -13.75 0.25 -8.90
CA ALA A 63 -13.11 1.38 -8.25
C ALA A 63 -12.26 2.19 -9.25
N THR A 64 -11.47 1.51 -10.08
CA THR A 64 -10.48 2.18 -10.94
C THR A 64 -11.01 2.61 -12.30
N GLN A 65 -12.09 2.02 -12.82
CA GLN A 65 -12.64 2.43 -14.12
C GLN A 65 -13.09 3.92 -14.14
N LYS A 66 -13.45 4.46 -12.96
CA LYS A 66 -13.85 5.87 -12.81
C LYS A 66 -12.66 6.80 -12.55
N HIS A 67 -11.52 6.23 -12.16
CA HIS A 67 -10.29 6.93 -11.76
C HIS A 67 -9.06 6.20 -12.33
N PRO A 68 -8.96 6.02 -13.66
CA PRO A 68 -7.89 5.22 -14.28
C PRO A 68 -6.49 5.77 -14.02
N GLU A 69 -6.38 7.07 -13.73
CA GLU A 69 -5.14 7.73 -13.35
C GLU A 69 -4.48 7.15 -12.10
N TYR A 70 -5.27 6.52 -11.23
CA TYR A 70 -4.76 5.80 -10.06
C TYR A 70 -3.68 4.76 -10.41
N PHE A 71 -3.79 4.11 -11.58
CA PHE A 71 -2.82 3.11 -12.01
C PHE A 71 -1.42 3.68 -12.19
N TYR A 72 -1.31 4.79 -12.93
CA TYR A 72 0.00 5.34 -13.24
C TYR A 72 0.48 6.37 -12.21
N ILE A 73 -0.41 7.06 -11.48
CA ILE A 73 -0.01 8.03 -10.46
C ILE A 73 0.30 7.38 -9.12
N ALA A 74 -0.63 6.63 -8.54
CA ALA A 74 -0.49 6.16 -7.16
C ALA A 74 0.07 4.73 -7.07
N LEU A 75 -0.34 3.84 -7.99
CA LEU A 75 0.15 2.46 -7.98
C LEU A 75 1.56 2.31 -8.53
N ASP A 76 1.87 2.99 -9.64
CA ASP A 76 3.17 2.84 -10.30
C ASP A 76 4.12 4.01 -9.95
N LEU A 77 3.78 5.27 -10.29
CA LEU A 77 4.71 6.40 -10.08
C LEU A 77 5.13 6.57 -8.62
N LEU A 78 4.16 6.75 -7.71
CA LEU A 78 4.43 6.96 -6.29
C LEU A 78 5.23 5.80 -5.67
N HIS A 79 4.87 4.56 -6.02
CA HIS A 79 5.57 3.38 -5.57
C HIS A 79 7.04 3.40 -5.97
N HIS A 80 7.35 3.62 -7.25
CA HIS A 80 8.73 3.62 -7.74
C HIS A 80 9.54 4.79 -7.19
N MET A 81 8.93 5.96 -7.03
CA MET A 81 9.59 7.10 -6.38
C MET A 81 9.94 6.81 -4.92
N ALA A 82 9.02 6.26 -4.14
CA ALA A 82 9.27 5.90 -2.75
C ALA A 82 10.35 4.82 -2.62
N ARG A 83 10.39 3.84 -3.52
CA ARG A 83 11.45 2.82 -3.54
C ARG A 83 12.82 3.39 -3.90
N LEU A 84 12.93 4.40 -4.75
CA LEU A 84 14.20 5.10 -4.96
C LEU A 84 14.62 5.91 -3.73
N ASP A 85 13.65 6.54 -3.05
CA ASP A 85 13.87 7.28 -1.81
C ASP A 85 14.34 6.38 -0.65
N ASP A 86 13.89 5.11 -0.61
CA ASP A 86 14.45 4.05 0.27
C ASP A 86 15.95 3.80 0.04
N TYR A 87 16.54 4.32 -1.03
CA TYR A 87 17.98 4.28 -1.29
C TYR A 87 18.64 5.66 -1.19
N GLY A 88 17.88 6.71 -0.88
CA GLY A 88 18.35 8.10 -0.91
C GLY A 88 18.59 8.62 -2.34
N LEU A 89 17.96 7.99 -3.34
CA LEU A 89 18.13 8.31 -4.74
C LEU A 89 16.91 9.06 -5.28
N LYS A 90 17.15 9.85 -6.32
CA LYS A 90 16.11 10.53 -7.09
C LYS A 90 16.29 10.22 -8.56
N HIS A 91 15.19 10.12 -9.27
CA HIS A 91 15.20 9.95 -10.72
C HIS A 91 15.58 11.26 -11.43
N GLN A 92 16.14 11.19 -12.64
CA GLN A 92 16.48 12.37 -13.45
C GLN A 92 15.26 13.28 -13.74
N HIS A 93 14.06 12.71 -13.72
CA HIS A 93 12.78 13.41 -13.94
C HIS A 93 11.99 13.68 -12.65
N ASP A 94 12.62 13.63 -11.47
CA ASP A 94 11.97 13.80 -10.15
C ASP A 94 11.09 15.06 -10.06
N ALA A 95 11.56 16.20 -10.56
CA ALA A 95 10.78 17.45 -10.52
C ALA A 95 9.47 17.37 -11.33
N TYR A 96 9.49 16.67 -12.47
CA TYR A 96 8.30 16.44 -13.28
C TYR A 96 7.32 15.50 -12.56
N PHE A 97 7.82 14.42 -11.98
CA PHE A 97 6.99 13.48 -11.25
C PHE A 97 6.34 14.09 -10.00
N ARG A 98 7.09 14.87 -9.22
CA ARG A 98 6.53 15.61 -8.08
C ARG A 98 5.44 16.59 -8.50
N LYS A 99 5.59 17.24 -9.66
CA LYS A 99 4.54 18.09 -10.22
C LYS A 99 3.26 17.30 -10.52
N LEU A 100 3.37 16.09 -11.06
CA LEU A 100 2.22 15.22 -11.30
C LEU A 100 1.54 14.79 -9.99
N LEU A 101 2.32 14.38 -8.99
CA LEU A 101 1.80 14.00 -7.67
C LEU A 101 1.02 15.16 -7.02
N ARG A 102 1.57 16.38 -7.05
CA ARG A 102 0.88 17.57 -6.50
C ARG A 102 -0.40 17.95 -7.26
N GLY A 103 -0.49 17.56 -8.53
CA GLY A 103 -1.68 17.77 -9.34
C GLY A 103 -2.78 16.73 -9.13
N TYR A 104 -2.50 15.64 -8.41
CA TYR A 104 -3.43 14.57 -8.16
C TYR A 104 -4.20 14.77 -6.85
N ASP A 105 -5.52 14.56 -6.86
CA ASP A 105 -6.37 14.74 -5.70
C ASP A 105 -6.30 13.53 -4.74
N PHE A 106 -5.19 13.47 -4.00
CA PHE A 106 -4.97 12.44 -2.98
C PHE A 106 -6.01 12.51 -1.84
N LYS A 107 -6.57 13.69 -1.55
CA LYS A 107 -7.63 13.81 -0.56
C LYS A 107 -8.89 13.07 -1.01
N ALA A 108 -9.29 13.21 -2.28
CA ALA A 108 -10.37 12.43 -2.85
C ALA A 108 -10.05 10.93 -2.86
N LEU A 109 -8.82 10.54 -3.18
CA LEU A 109 -8.39 9.13 -3.15
C LEU A 109 -8.53 8.52 -1.74
N PHE A 110 -7.91 9.12 -0.73
CA PHE A 110 -7.83 8.55 0.62
C PHE A 110 -9.13 8.66 1.42
N SER A 111 -10.09 9.48 0.98
CA SER A 111 -11.44 9.54 1.56
C SER A 111 -12.47 8.65 0.83
N ASN A 112 -12.06 7.92 -0.21
CA ASN A 112 -12.96 7.14 -1.04
C ASN A 112 -13.16 5.72 -0.47
N LYS A 113 -14.39 5.44 -0.02
CA LYS A 113 -14.80 4.12 0.48
C LYS A 113 -14.62 3.01 -0.56
N THR A 114 -15.02 3.22 -1.81
CA THR A 114 -14.89 2.22 -2.88
C THR A 114 -13.43 1.89 -3.18
N MET A 115 -12.54 2.89 -3.13
CA MET A 115 -11.10 2.66 -3.25
C MET A 115 -10.57 1.87 -2.05
N THR A 116 -11.00 2.20 -0.84
CA THR A 116 -10.62 1.47 0.38
C THR A 116 -11.05 0.01 0.33
N GLU A 117 -12.27 -0.27 -0.14
CA GLU A 117 -12.79 -1.64 -0.30
C GLU A 117 -12.05 -2.49 -1.35
N ALA A 118 -11.33 -1.85 -2.27
CA ALA A 118 -10.59 -2.50 -3.34
C ALA A 118 -9.06 -2.56 -3.11
N TRP A 119 -8.53 -1.61 -2.33
CA TRP A 119 -7.10 -1.28 -2.30
C TRP A 119 -6.56 -0.92 -0.90
N ALA A 120 -7.20 -1.34 0.20
CA ALA A 120 -6.86 -0.91 1.56
C ALA A 120 -5.34 -0.95 1.87
N ALA A 121 -4.67 -2.07 1.64
CA ALA A 121 -3.22 -2.18 1.84
C ALA A 121 -2.39 -1.24 0.96
N GLN A 122 -2.77 -1.09 -0.31
CA GLN A 122 -2.08 -0.18 -1.23
C GLN A 122 -2.27 1.28 -0.82
N LEU A 123 -3.48 1.67 -0.42
CA LEU A 123 -3.76 3.01 0.07
C LEU A 123 -3.00 3.31 1.36
N ALA A 124 -2.89 2.34 2.28
CA ALA A 124 -2.05 2.46 3.47
C ALA A 124 -0.60 2.79 3.08
N ASN A 125 0.02 1.96 2.23
CA ASN A 125 1.38 2.21 1.74
C ASN A 125 1.52 3.59 1.10
N GLN A 126 0.57 3.98 0.24
CA GLN A 126 0.62 5.24 -0.50
C GLN A 126 0.51 6.47 0.40
N ALA A 127 -0.30 6.43 1.45
CA ALA A 127 -0.41 7.53 2.41
C ALA A 127 0.93 7.79 3.11
N TYR A 128 1.62 6.71 3.50
CA TYR A 128 2.94 6.78 4.12
C TYR A 128 4.06 7.11 3.13
N TRP A 129 3.98 6.63 1.89
CA TRP A 129 4.94 6.99 0.84
C TRP A 129 4.90 8.47 0.52
N LEU A 130 3.71 9.08 0.44
CA LEU A 130 3.60 10.53 0.22
C LEU A 130 4.25 11.32 1.37
N LYS A 131 4.05 10.88 2.60
CA LYS A 131 4.70 11.46 3.78
C LYS A 131 6.21 11.30 3.70
N GLN A 132 6.69 10.10 3.39
CA GLN A 132 8.11 9.76 3.23
C GLN A 132 8.80 10.69 2.22
N ILE A 133 8.24 10.82 1.01
CA ILE A 133 8.86 11.63 -0.04
C ILE A 133 8.58 13.13 0.09
N GLY A 134 7.81 13.56 1.10
CA GLY A 134 7.50 14.96 1.38
C GLY A 134 6.46 15.60 0.45
N GLU A 135 5.55 14.83 -0.12
CA GLU A 135 4.48 15.31 -1.02
C GLU A 135 3.09 15.39 -0.36
N GLY A 136 3.03 15.21 0.96
CA GLY A 136 1.84 15.43 1.80
C GLY A 136 1.67 14.32 2.83
N ASP A 137 1.01 14.64 3.94
CA ASP A 137 0.67 13.65 4.97
C ASP A 137 -0.84 13.36 4.94
N TYR A 138 -1.20 12.13 4.57
CA TYR A 138 -2.58 11.67 4.48
C TYR A 138 -2.85 10.46 5.37
N THR A 139 -1.94 10.12 6.30
CA THR A 139 -2.05 8.90 7.12
C THR A 139 -3.31 8.91 7.95
N ASP A 140 -3.61 10.03 8.62
CA ASP A 140 -4.80 10.16 9.47
C ASP A 140 -6.10 10.08 8.65
N LEU A 141 -6.13 10.75 7.49
CA LEU A 141 -7.29 10.72 6.59
C LEU A 141 -7.58 9.29 6.12
N PHE A 142 -6.54 8.55 5.72
CA PHE A 142 -6.70 7.17 5.33
C PHE A 142 -7.15 6.28 6.51
N VAL A 143 -6.53 6.41 7.68
CA VAL A 143 -6.90 5.64 8.89
C VAL A 143 -8.36 5.89 9.26
N GLU A 144 -8.81 7.13 9.26
CA GLU A 144 -10.22 7.45 9.49
C GLU A 144 -11.14 6.80 8.46
N THR A 145 -10.77 6.84 7.19
CA THR A 145 -11.57 6.27 6.10
C THR A 145 -11.61 4.75 6.18
N LEU A 146 -10.49 4.11 6.56
CA LEU A 146 -10.41 2.68 6.80
C LEU A 146 -11.36 2.25 7.92
N LYS A 147 -11.33 2.95 9.06
CA LYS A 147 -12.24 2.69 10.20
C LYS A 147 -13.71 2.93 9.85
N LYS A 148 -14.01 3.97 9.05
CA LYS A 148 -15.38 4.25 8.57
C LYS A 148 -15.86 3.20 7.56
N THR A 149 -14.97 2.68 6.74
CA THR A 149 -15.27 1.64 5.74
C THR A 149 -15.51 0.29 6.41
N TYR A 150 -14.72 -0.04 7.42
CA TYR A 150 -14.78 -1.30 8.16
C TYR A 150 -14.98 -1.10 9.66
N PRO A 151 -16.17 -0.66 10.11
CA PRO A 151 -16.46 -0.56 11.53
C PRO A 151 -16.56 -1.95 12.16
N ASP A 152 -15.78 -2.21 13.22
CA ASP A 152 -15.64 -3.53 13.86
C ASP A 152 -16.95 -4.23 14.18
N ARG A 153 -17.94 -3.48 14.68
CA ARG A 153 -19.29 -4.00 14.98
C ARG A 153 -20.05 -4.54 13.76
N LYS A 154 -19.51 -4.45 12.54
CA LYS A 154 -20.12 -4.92 11.29
C LYS A 154 -19.30 -6.01 10.61
N ASP A 155 -18.29 -6.59 11.27
CA ASP A 155 -17.46 -7.61 10.65
C ASP A 155 -18.24 -8.85 10.22
N TYR A 156 -19.31 -9.20 10.96
CA TYR A 156 -20.25 -10.27 10.60
C TYR A 156 -20.99 -10.06 9.26
N LEU A 157 -20.94 -8.85 8.68
CA LEU A 157 -21.50 -8.54 7.36
C LEU A 157 -20.47 -8.64 6.23
N LEU A 158 -19.18 -8.81 6.56
CA LEU A 158 -18.12 -8.85 5.58
C LEU A 158 -18.04 -10.24 4.93
N SER A 159 -17.77 -10.25 3.63
CA SER A 159 -17.26 -11.47 3.01
C SER A 159 -15.88 -11.80 3.58
N GLN A 160 -15.46 -13.07 3.47
CA GLN A 160 -14.10 -13.47 3.87
C GLN A 160 -13.02 -12.60 3.20
N GLN A 161 -13.25 -12.18 1.96
CA GLN A 161 -12.30 -11.35 1.24
C GLN A 161 -12.28 -9.90 1.74
N GLN A 162 -13.43 -9.33 2.11
CA GLN A 162 -13.49 -7.98 2.69
C GLN A 162 -12.97 -7.94 4.13
N PHE A 163 -13.21 -9.00 4.91
CA PHE A 163 -12.56 -9.17 6.20
C PHE A 163 -11.04 -9.23 6.03
N GLY A 164 -10.55 -10.02 5.06
CA GLY A 164 -9.13 -10.03 4.72
C GLY A 164 -8.60 -8.66 4.27
N ASN A 165 -9.34 -7.92 3.44
CA ASN A 165 -8.94 -6.58 2.98
C ASN A 165 -8.87 -5.56 4.12
N LYS A 166 -9.78 -5.64 5.10
CA LYS A 166 -9.72 -4.87 6.34
C LYS A 166 -8.42 -5.15 7.10
N LEU A 167 -8.13 -6.43 7.33
CA LEU A 167 -6.93 -6.86 8.07
C LEU A 167 -5.65 -6.43 7.35
N TYR A 168 -5.55 -6.63 6.04
CA TYR A 168 -4.43 -6.11 5.23
C TYR A 168 -4.30 -4.59 5.32
N GLY A 169 -5.42 -3.85 5.36
CA GLY A 169 -5.38 -2.41 5.57
C GLY A 169 -4.74 -2.05 6.91
N MET A 170 -5.12 -2.75 7.98
CA MET A 170 -4.55 -2.55 9.32
C MET A 170 -3.06 -2.94 9.37
N THR A 171 -2.68 -4.12 8.87
CA THR A 171 -1.28 -4.57 8.89
C THR A 171 -0.38 -3.64 8.08
N HIS A 172 -0.84 -3.15 6.93
CA HIS A 172 -0.06 -2.23 6.11
C HIS A 172 0.08 -0.82 6.70
N VAL A 173 -0.83 -0.36 7.58
CA VAL A 173 -0.58 0.85 8.37
C VAL A 173 0.65 0.65 9.25
N ILE A 174 0.76 -0.48 9.94
CA ILE A 174 1.91 -0.80 10.80
C ILE A 174 3.19 -1.00 9.98
N ILE A 175 3.12 -1.77 8.89
CA ILE A 175 4.29 -2.05 8.04
C ILE A 175 4.81 -0.75 7.42
N ALA A 176 3.93 0.11 6.91
CA ALA A 176 4.35 1.36 6.31
C ALA A 176 4.87 2.36 7.35
N ASP A 177 4.24 2.43 8.53
CA ASP A 177 4.72 3.26 9.65
C ASP A 177 6.10 2.82 10.14
N SER A 178 6.40 1.51 10.12
CA SER A 178 7.72 0.96 10.46
C SER A 178 8.83 1.27 9.43
N GLY A 179 8.53 2.04 8.38
CA GLY A 179 9.43 2.28 7.25
C GLY A 179 9.76 0.97 6.51
N TYR A 180 8.79 0.06 6.39
CA TYR A 180 8.98 -1.29 5.85
C TYR A 180 10.05 -2.06 6.63
N TYR A 181 9.83 -2.22 7.94
CA TYR A 181 10.67 -2.96 8.89
C TYR A 181 12.00 -2.27 9.23
N GLN A 182 12.16 -1.00 8.90
CA GLN A 182 13.39 -0.24 9.17
C GLN A 182 13.51 0.18 10.63
N HIS A 183 12.38 0.37 11.31
CA HIS A 183 12.36 0.68 12.72
C HIS A 183 11.17 0.03 13.43
N ASN A 184 11.24 -0.02 14.75
CA ASN A 184 10.11 -0.44 15.57
C ASN A 184 9.02 0.64 15.55
N VAL A 185 7.79 0.22 15.80
CA VAL A 185 6.64 1.11 16.05
C VAL A 185 6.28 1.02 17.54
N LYS A 186 5.45 1.95 18.03
CA LYS A 186 4.87 1.83 19.36
C LYS A 186 3.41 1.43 19.24
N GLU A 187 2.96 0.52 20.12
CA GLU A 187 1.54 0.20 20.21
C GLU A 187 0.68 1.45 20.46
N SER A 188 1.19 2.40 21.26
CA SER A 188 0.51 3.65 21.60
C SER A 188 0.19 4.53 20.40
N ASP A 189 0.89 4.34 19.28
CA ASP A 189 0.70 5.13 18.06
C ASP A 189 -0.45 4.56 17.22
N HIS A 190 -0.75 3.26 17.38
CA HIS A 190 -1.82 2.55 16.65
C HIS A 190 -2.71 1.68 17.56
N PRO A 191 -3.21 2.18 18.71
CA PRO A 191 -3.83 1.34 19.73
C PRO A 191 -5.08 0.63 19.19
N TRP A 192 -5.81 1.27 18.28
CA TRP A 192 -7.01 0.70 17.67
C TRP A 192 -6.74 -0.58 16.85
N ILE A 193 -5.56 -0.69 16.23
CA ILE A 193 -5.17 -1.89 15.47
C ILE A 193 -4.85 -3.03 16.44
N TYR A 194 -4.01 -2.76 17.44
CA TYR A 194 -3.57 -3.77 18.39
C TYR A 194 -4.71 -4.26 19.30
N THR A 195 -5.58 -3.36 19.76
CA THR A 195 -6.81 -3.73 20.46
C THR A 195 -7.69 -4.62 19.59
N TYR A 196 -7.94 -4.22 18.33
CA TYR A 196 -8.75 -5.02 17.42
C TYR A 196 -8.17 -6.43 17.19
N PHE A 197 -6.86 -6.55 16.95
CA PHE A 197 -6.23 -7.87 16.76
C PHE A 197 -6.35 -8.77 17.98
N ARG A 198 -6.25 -8.22 19.20
CA ARG A 198 -6.40 -9.01 20.44
C ARG A 198 -7.85 -9.42 20.67
N ASP A 199 -8.77 -8.47 20.54
CA ASP A 199 -10.19 -8.69 20.84
C ASP A 199 -10.86 -9.65 19.85
N ASN A 200 -10.29 -9.81 18.63
CA ASN A 200 -10.87 -10.61 17.55
C ASN A 200 -9.95 -11.76 17.11
N ILE A 201 -9.01 -12.20 17.96
CA ILE A 201 -8.01 -13.20 17.57
C ILE A 201 -8.63 -14.52 17.11
N ASP A 202 -9.71 -14.98 17.75
CA ASP A 202 -10.36 -16.24 17.39
C ASP A 202 -10.97 -16.18 15.99
N ASP A 203 -11.67 -15.10 15.66
CA ASP A 203 -12.24 -14.88 14.32
C ASP A 203 -11.14 -14.70 13.26
N ILE A 204 -10.05 -14.02 13.60
CA ILE A 204 -8.89 -13.88 12.72
C ILE A 204 -8.30 -15.26 12.40
N LEU A 205 -8.07 -16.11 13.40
CA LEU A 205 -7.53 -17.45 13.20
C LEU A 205 -8.50 -18.36 12.44
N ALA A 206 -9.81 -18.19 12.61
CA ALA A 206 -10.82 -18.98 11.93
C ALA A 206 -11.02 -18.60 10.46
N TYR A 207 -10.93 -17.31 10.12
CA TYR A 207 -11.39 -16.80 8.82
C TYR A 207 -10.33 -16.11 7.97
N ALA A 208 -9.23 -15.63 8.56
CA ALA A 208 -8.15 -14.99 7.81
C ALA A 208 -7.24 -16.01 7.12
N LYS A 209 -6.52 -15.55 6.10
CA LYS A 209 -5.50 -16.36 5.43
C LYS A 209 -4.22 -16.40 6.26
N GLU A 210 -3.43 -17.47 6.09
CA GLU A 210 -2.17 -17.68 6.81
C GLU A 210 -1.20 -16.50 6.66
N ASP A 211 -1.13 -15.87 5.49
CA ASP A 211 -0.26 -14.72 5.24
C ASP A 211 -0.70 -13.47 5.99
N ILE A 212 -2.01 -13.25 6.15
CA ILE A 212 -2.55 -12.17 7.00
C ILE A 212 -2.20 -12.43 8.47
N ILE A 213 -2.35 -13.66 8.94
CA ILE A 213 -1.99 -14.04 10.32
C ILE A 213 -0.49 -13.77 10.56
N ALA A 214 0.37 -14.09 9.58
CA ALA A 214 1.79 -13.79 9.65
C ALA A 214 2.07 -12.27 9.72
N GLU A 215 1.37 -11.44 8.93
CA GLU A 215 1.50 -9.98 8.99
C GLU A 215 1.02 -9.39 10.32
N ILE A 216 -0.02 -9.96 10.95
CA ILE A 216 -0.47 -9.57 12.28
C ILE A 216 0.61 -9.90 13.33
N GLY A 217 1.17 -11.11 13.29
CA GLY A 217 2.29 -11.49 14.15
C GLY A 217 3.51 -10.57 13.96
N LEU A 218 3.80 -10.20 12.72
CA LEU A 218 4.86 -9.24 12.40
C LEU A 218 4.55 -7.84 12.95
N SER A 219 3.30 -7.40 12.91
CA SER A 219 2.85 -6.14 13.48
C SER A 219 3.08 -6.07 14.99
N PHE A 220 2.83 -7.17 15.73
CA PHE A 220 3.18 -7.28 17.15
C PHE A 220 4.69 -7.28 17.39
N LYS A 221 5.45 -8.04 16.56
CA LYS A 221 6.90 -8.07 16.65
C LYS A 221 7.53 -6.69 16.45
N LEU A 222 7.02 -5.90 15.50
CA LEU A 222 7.47 -4.53 15.26
C LEU A 222 7.16 -3.57 16.42
N ALA A 223 6.14 -3.88 17.22
CA ALA A 223 5.86 -3.16 18.47
C ALA A 223 6.69 -3.66 19.68
N GLY A 224 7.61 -4.60 19.46
CA GLY A 224 8.47 -5.14 20.52
C GLY A 224 7.85 -6.28 21.33
N PHE A 225 6.69 -6.81 20.93
CA PHE A 225 6.12 -7.99 21.57
C PHE A 225 6.85 -9.25 21.09
N MET A 226 7.31 -10.06 22.06
CA MET A 226 7.80 -11.41 21.78
C MET A 226 6.58 -12.32 21.58
N ILE A 227 6.46 -12.97 20.43
CA ILE A 227 5.50 -14.04 20.22
C ILE A 227 5.98 -15.22 21.07
N SER A 228 5.33 -15.48 22.22
CA SER A 228 5.56 -16.69 22.97
C SER A 228 4.88 -17.85 22.24
N PRO A 229 5.60 -18.89 21.79
CA PRO A 229 4.95 -20.11 21.34
C PRO A 229 4.37 -20.78 22.59
N HIS A 230 3.05 -20.85 22.68
CA HIS A 230 2.38 -21.78 23.58
C HIS A 230 2.29 -23.14 22.90
#